data_AF-A0A662T0I0-F1
#
_entry.id   AF-A0A662T0I0-F1
#
_cell.length_a   1.000
_cell.length_b   1.000
_cell.length_c   1.000
_cell.angle_alpha   90.00
_cell.angle_beta   90.00
_cell.angle_gamma   90.00
#
_symmetry.space_group_name_H-M   'P 1'
#
loop_
_entity.id
_entity.type
_entity.pdbx_description
1 polymer ?
#
loop_
_entity_poly.entity_id
_entity_poly.type
_entity_poly.pdbx_seq_one_letter_code
_entity_poly.pdbx_strand_id
1 'polypeptide(L)'
;MNKIKELEDRRREVLKRIEEARSLAERGVSWTIVQAKVEEYEAELRKIDREIASLVLGESELASLQAEKERIELRIKVLEQMYKMGEISKKVYKDKKRELEAELEDLERRIAEAKLAEI
;
A
#
# COMPACT_ATOMS: atom_id res chain seq x y z
N MET A 1 -12.93 6.84 11.25
CA MET A 1 -12.22 7.95 10.59
C MET A 1 -10.96 7.38 10.00
N ASN A 2 -10.76 7.50 8.68
CA ASN A 2 -9.62 6.93 7.97
C ASN A 2 -8.33 7.64 8.43
N LYS A 3 -7.35 6.89 8.94
CA LYS A 3 -6.10 7.42 9.48
C LYS A 3 -5.31 8.22 8.43
N ILE A 4 -5.45 7.86 7.16
CA ILE A 4 -4.86 8.60 6.04
C ILE A 4 -5.49 9.97 5.89
N LYS A 5 -6.82 10.07 6.01
CA LYS A 5 -7.51 11.37 5.96
C LYS A 5 -7.08 12.30 7.10
N GLU A 6 -6.84 11.76 8.29
CA GLU A 6 -6.29 12.52 9.43
C GLU A 6 -4.87 13.02 9.13
N LEU A 7 -4.02 12.18 8.52
CA LEU A 7 -2.66 12.55 8.12
C LEU A 7 -2.65 13.55 6.95
N GLU A 8 -3.58 13.45 6.01
CA GLU A 8 -3.76 14.40 4.91
C GLU A 8 -4.27 15.76 5.40
N ASP A 9 -5.19 15.78 6.37
CA ASP A 9 -5.65 17.00 7.00
C ASP A 9 -4.52 17.68 7.77
N ARG A 10 -3.72 16.89 8.51
CA ARG A 10 -2.53 17.39 9.21
C ARG A 10 -1.44 17.86 8.25
N ARG A 11 -1.22 17.17 7.13
CA ARG A 11 -0.33 17.59 6.04
C ARG A 11 -0.74 18.95 5.47
N ARG A 12 -2.04 19.14 5.22
CA ARG A 12 -2.60 20.42 4.76
C ARG A 12 -2.39 21.54 5.78
N GLU A 13 -2.54 21.24 7.06
CA GLU A 13 -2.32 22.21 8.13
C GLU A 13 -0.84 22.62 8.25
N VAL A 14 0.09 21.67 8.17
CA VAL A 14 1.53 21.96 8.18
C VAL A 14 1.94 22.80 6.97
N LEU A 15 1.38 22.53 5.78
CA LEU A 15 1.61 23.34 4.59
C LEU A 15 1.14 24.80 4.77
N LYS A 16 -0.03 25.01 5.38
CA LYS A 16 -0.51 26.36 5.73
C LYS A 16 0.44 27.06 6.71
N ARG A 17 0.95 26.35 7.72
CA ARG A 17 1.92 26.92 8.67
C ARG A 17 3.25 27.29 8.02
N ILE A 18 3.70 26.54 7.00
CA ILE A 18 4.87 26.91 6.19
C ILE A 18 4.62 28.21 5.43
N GLU A 19 3.45 28.35 4.81
CA GLU A 19 3.06 29.55 4.08
C GLU A 19 2.94 30.77 5.00
N GLU A 20 2.29 30.60 6.17
CA GLU A 20 2.21 31.62 7.20
C GLU A 20 3.60 32.02 7.71
N ALA A 21 4.48 31.06 7.98
CA ALA A 21 5.85 31.34 8.39
C ALA A 21 6.61 32.15 7.33
N ARG A 22 6.46 31.81 6.04
CA ARG A 22 7.06 32.57 4.93
C ARG A 22 6.50 34.00 4.85
N SER A 23 5.21 34.20 5.11
CA SER A 23 4.60 35.55 5.15
C SER A 23 5.12 36.43 6.29
N LEU A 24 5.69 35.85 7.35
CA LEU A 24 6.29 36.62 8.44
C LEU A 24 7.55 37.38 7.98
N ALA A 25 8.23 36.90 6.94
CA ALA A 25 9.35 37.63 6.33
C ALA A 25 8.88 38.97 5.74
N GLU A 26 7.69 39.01 5.14
CA GLU A 26 7.06 40.23 4.61
C GLU A 26 6.61 41.18 5.72
N ARG A 27 6.37 40.65 6.93
CA ARG A 27 6.00 41.41 8.14
C ARG A 27 7.22 41.88 8.96
N GLY A 28 8.43 41.72 8.43
CA GLY A 28 9.66 42.23 9.04
C GLY A 28 10.31 41.29 10.07
N VAL A 29 9.91 40.02 10.14
CA VAL A 29 10.59 39.01 10.98
C VAL A 29 11.93 38.61 10.33
N SER A 30 12.97 38.44 11.16
CA SER A 30 14.30 38.05 10.69
C SER A 30 14.26 36.79 9.83
N TRP A 31 14.96 36.83 8.70
CA TRP A 31 15.02 35.71 7.76
C TRP A 31 15.50 34.41 8.44
N THR A 32 16.49 34.49 9.33
CA THR A 32 16.98 33.33 10.09
C THR A 32 15.91 32.68 10.98
N ILE A 33 14.99 33.46 11.55
CA ILE A 33 13.90 32.96 12.38
C ILE A 33 12.82 32.30 11.50
N VAL A 34 12.51 32.93 10.36
CA VAL A 34 11.57 32.38 9.39
C VAL A 34 12.12 31.07 8.83
N GLN A 35 13.39 31.03 8.45
CA GLN A 35 14.05 29.85 7.92
C GLN A 35 14.02 28.69 8.91
N ALA A 36 14.36 28.91 10.18
CA ALA A 36 14.32 27.87 11.20
C ALA A 36 12.91 27.28 11.38
N LYS A 37 11.86 28.11 11.36
CA LYS A 37 10.46 27.64 11.44
C LYS A 37 10.03 26.85 10.21
N VAL A 38 10.42 27.30 9.02
CA VAL A 38 10.13 26.60 7.77
C VAL A 38 10.82 25.23 7.78
N GLU A 39 12.09 25.15 8.19
CA GLU A 39 12.82 23.89 8.29
C GLU A 39 12.18 22.92 9.29
N GLU A 40 11.68 23.41 10.44
CA GLU A 40 10.95 22.60 11.42
C GLU A 40 9.66 22.01 10.82
N TYR A 41 8.85 22.83 10.16
CA TYR A 41 7.61 22.38 9.54
C TYR A 41 7.86 21.46 8.33
N GLU A 42 8.92 21.69 7.55
CA GLU A 42 9.34 20.78 6.48
C GLU A 42 9.78 19.43 7.04
N ALA A 43 10.43 19.39 8.21
CA ALA A 43 10.78 18.14 8.88
C ALA A 43 9.54 17.39 9.40
N GLU A 44 8.54 18.10 9.93
CA GLU A 44 7.24 17.52 10.30
C GLU A 44 6.51 16.98 9.07
N LEU A 45 6.48 17.75 7.97
CA LEU A 45 5.88 17.33 6.71
C LEU A 45 6.52 16.04 6.18
N ARG A 46 7.85 15.93 6.21
CA ARG A 46 8.57 14.70 5.83
C ARG A 46 8.28 13.49 6.73
N LYS A 47 7.86 13.69 7.98
CA LYS A 47 7.43 12.59 8.85
C LYS A 47 6.02 12.13 8.46
N ILE A 48 5.12 13.08 8.24
CA ILE A 48 3.74 12.82 7.79
C ILE A 48 3.75 12.11 6.43
N ASP A 49 4.53 12.61 5.47
CA ASP A 49 4.63 11.99 4.14
C ASP A 49 5.20 10.55 4.21
N ARG A 50 6.14 10.28 5.14
CA ARG A 50 6.65 8.92 5.39
C ARG A 50 5.60 8.01 6.03
N GLU A 51 4.78 8.52 6.93
CA GLU A 51 3.71 7.78 7.58
C GLU A 51 2.58 7.47 6.60
N ILE A 52 2.20 8.44 5.75
CA ILE A 52 1.30 8.23 4.62
C ILE A 52 1.90 7.19 3.67
N ALA A 53 3.17 7.32 3.27
CA ALA A 53 3.81 6.35 2.39
C ALA A 53 3.87 4.94 3.01
N SER A 54 4.12 4.83 4.32
CA SER A 54 4.08 3.55 5.04
C SER A 54 2.68 2.93 5.02
N LEU A 55 1.65 3.74 5.24
CA LEU A 55 0.27 3.28 5.20
C LEU A 55 -0.12 2.90 3.78
N VAL A 56 0.23 3.70 2.77
CA VAL A 56 -0.01 3.42 1.35
C VAL A 56 0.76 2.19 0.84
N LEU A 57 2.00 1.99 1.30
CA LEU A 57 2.77 0.78 1.01
C LEU A 57 2.20 -0.46 1.74
N GLY A 58 1.56 -0.27 2.90
CA GLY A 58 0.72 -1.27 3.54
C GLY A 58 -0.64 -1.47 2.84
N GLU A 59 -1.22 -0.42 2.25
CA GLU A 59 -2.49 -0.42 1.49
C GLU A 59 -2.39 -1.13 0.15
N SER A 60 -1.20 -1.47 -0.33
CA SER A 60 -1.08 -2.47 -1.37
C SER A 60 -1.36 -3.88 -0.85
N GLU A 61 -2.12 -4.09 0.24
CA GLU A 61 -2.65 -5.41 0.61
C GLU A 61 -3.49 -5.97 -0.53
N LEU A 62 -4.31 -5.15 -1.19
CA LEU A 62 -5.05 -5.54 -2.39
C LEU A 62 -4.09 -5.93 -3.53
N ALA A 63 -3.04 -5.16 -3.79
CA ALA A 63 -2.08 -5.48 -4.85
C ALA A 63 -1.15 -6.66 -4.46
N SER A 64 -0.90 -6.89 -3.17
CA SER A 64 -0.17 -8.05 -2.67
C SER A 64 -1.01 -9.31 -2.79
N LEU A 65 -2.30 -9.23 -2.46
CA LEU A 65 -3.25 -10.31 -2.69
C LEU A 65 -3.38 -10.59 -4.19
N GLN A 66 -3.48 -9.56 -5.04
CA GLN A 66 -3.49 -9.76 -6.49
C GLN A 66 -2.20 -10.42 -7.00
N ALA A 67 -1.03 -10.04 -6.49
CA ALA A 67 0.24 -10.68 -6.85
C ALA A 67 0.31 -12.15 -6.37
N GLU A 68 -0.26 -12.46 -5.20
CA GLU A 68 -0.34 -13.82 -4.67
C GLU A 68 -1.31 -14.69 -5.47
N LYS A 69 -2.45 -14.11 -5.92
CA LYS A 69 -3.38 -14.73 -6.88
C LYS A 69 -2.66 -15.16 -8.15
N GLU A 70 -1.91 -14.25 -8.77
CA GLU A 70 -1.15 -14.53 -10.00
C GLU A 70 -0.12 -15.65 -9.81
N ARG A 71 0.52 -15.72 -8.64
CA ARG A 71 1.47 -16.80 -8.31
C ARG A 71 0.79 -18.17 -8.24
N ILE A 72 -0.39 -18.26 -7.63
CA ILE A 72 -1.14 -19.52 -7.54
C ILE A 72 -1.61 -19.95 -8.94
N GLU A 73 -2.12 -19.03 -9.75
CA GLU A 73 -2.50 -19.31 -11.14
C GLU A 73 -1.33 -19.84 -11.98
N LEU A 74 -0.12 -19.29 -11.79
CA LEU A 74 1.10 -19.82 -12.42
C LEU A 74 1.45 -21.23 -11.92
N ARG A 75 1.34 -21.50 -10.61
CA ARG A 75 1.57 -22.85 -10.04
C ARG A 75 0.60 -23.88 -10.65
N ILE A 76 -0.67 -23.51 -10.86
CA ILE A 76 -1.66 -24.37 -11.52
C ILE A 76 -1.23 -24.67 -12.97
N LYS A 77 -0.81 -23.65 -13.73
CA LYS A 77 -0.34 -23.83 -15.11
C LYS A 77 0.88 -24.76 -15.20
N VAL A 78 1.85 -24.59 -14.29
CA VAL A 78 3.02 -25.47 -14.23
C VAL A 78 2.62 -26.90 -13.87
N LEU A 79 1.74 -27.07 -12.88
CA LEU A 79 1.22 -28.39 -12.48
C LEU A 79 0.51 -29.10 -13.66
N GLU A 80 -0.26 -28.37 -14.46
CA GLU A 80 -0.90 -28.89 -15.67
C GLU A 80 0.11 -29.32 -16.74
N GLN A 81 1.19 -28.54 -16.93
CA GLN A 81 2.27 -28.90 -17.86
C GLN A 81 3.02 -30.15 -17.40
N MET A 82 3.38 -30.24 -16.12
CA MET A 82 4.04 -31.43 -15.56
C MET A 82 3.19 -32.69 -15.75
N TYR A 83 1.86 -32.59 -15.57
CA TYR A 83 0.96 -33.70 -15.83
C TYR A 83 0.93 -34.09 -17.32
N LYS A 84 0.86 -33.11 -18.23
CA LYS A 84 0.90 -33.36 -19.69
C LYS A 84 2.21 -33.99 -20.14
N MET A 85 3.33 -33.64 -19.51
CA MET A 85 4.65 -34.22 -19.77
C MET A 85 4.84 -35.59 -19.10
N GLY A 86 3.88 -36.05 -18.29
CA GLY A 86 3.94 -37.33 -17.60
C GLY A 86 4.87 -37.35 -16.38
N GLU A 87 5.32 -36.19 -15.90
CA GLU A 87 6.23 -36.06 -14.76
C GLU A 87 5.54 -36.36 -13.42
N ILE A 88 4.21 -36.22 -13.37
CA ILE A 88 3.40 -36.52 -12.19
C ILE A 88 2.23 -37.42 -12.54
N SER A 89 1.83 -38.26 -11.58
CA SER A 89 0.66 -39.13 -11.75
C SER A 89 -0.66 -38.33 -11.75
N LYS A 90 -1.69 -38.90 -12.37
CA LYS A 90 -3.06 -38.33 -12.37
C LYS A 90 -3.60 -38.10 -10.96
N LYS A 91 -3.24 -38.95 -9.99
CA LYS A 91 -3.63 -38.80 -8.59
C LYS A 91 -2.97 -37.55 -7.99
N VAL A 92 -1.65 -37.45 -8.10
CA VAL A 92 -0.87 -36.30 -7.61
C VAL A 92 -1.34 -34.98 -8.24
N TYR A 93 -1.61 -35.00 -9.55
CA TYR A 93 -2.17 -33.84 -10.25
C TYR A 93 -3.51 -33.40 -9.66
N LYS A 94 -4.46 -34.32 -9.46
CA LYS A 94 -5.78 -34.00 -8.91
C LYS A 94 -5.70 -33.46 -7.48
N ASP A 95 -4.90 -34.09 -6.63
CA ASP A 95 -4.78 -33.71 -5.22
C ASP A 95 -4.18 -32.29 -5.12
N LYS A 96 -3.06 -32.03 -5.80
CA LYS A 96 -2.43 -30.69 -5.81
C LYS A 96 -3.26 -29.62 -6.50
N LYS A 97 -3.98 -29.97 -7.57
CA LYS A 97 -4.84 -29.01 -8.27
C LYS A 97 -5.96 -28.53 -7.34
N ARG A 98 -6.56 -29.45 -6.58
CA ARG A 98 -7.61 -29.11 -5.61
C ARG A 98 -7.09 -28.23 -4.47
N GLU A 99 -5.88 -28.48 -3.97
CA GLU A 99 -5.24 -27.62 -2.96
C GLU A 99 -5.03 -26.19 -3.49
N LEU A 100 -4.47 -26.06 -4.69
CA LEU A 100 -4.24 -24.75 -5.31
C LEU A 100 -5.53 -24.01 -5.65
N GLU A 101 -6.57 -24.72 -6.09
CA GLU A 101 -7.89 -24.14 -6.33
C GLU A 101 -8.53 -23.62 -5.04
N ALA A 102 -8.39 -24.36 -3.92
CA ALA A 102 -8.87 -23.89 -2.62
C ALA A 102 -8.09 -22.68 -2.09
N GLU A 103 -6.76 -22.66 -2.26
CA GLU A 103 -5.93 -21.48 -1.96
C GLU A 103 -6.38 -20.27 -2.79
N LEU A 104 -6.69 -20.47 -4.07
CA LEU A 104 -7.14 -19.42 -4.98
C LEU A 104 -8.51 -18.85 -4.56
N GLU A 105 -9.47 -19.71 -4.22
CA GLU A 105 -10.81 -19.31 -3.77
C GLU A 105 -10.76 -18.46 -2.48
N ASP A 106 -9.94 -18.86 -1.49
CA ASP A 106 -9.77 -18.07 -0.27
C ASP A 106 -9.19 -16.69 -0.58
N LEU A 107 -8.24 -16.64 -1.51
CA LEU A 107 -7.57 -15.41 -1.87
C LEU A 107 -8.48 -14.48 -2.68
N GLU A 108 -9.31 -15.02 -3.56
CA GLU A 108 -10.36 -14.25 -4.25
C GLU A 108 -11.39 -13.66 -3.28
N ARG A 109 -11.76 -14.42 -2.24
CA ARG A 109 -12.61 -13.92 -1.15
C ARG A 109 -11.94 -12.76 -0.42
N ARG A 110 -10.68 -12.90 -0.01
CA ARG A 110 -9.90 -11.83 0.66
C ARG A 110 -9.75 -10.59 -0.21
N ILE A 111 -9.55 -10.75 -1.52
CA ILE A 111 -9.53 -9.64 -2.48
C ILE A 111 -10.89 -8.94 -2.55
N ALA A 112 -11.98 -9.70 -2.59
CA ALA A 112 -13.33 -9.13 -2.62
C ALA A 112 -13.63 -8.37 -1.32
N GLU A 113 -13.28 -8.94 -0.17
CA GLU A 113 -13.39 -8.29 1.14
C GLU A 113 -12.58 -7.00 1.22
N ALA A 114 -11.32 -7.02 0.75
CA ALA A 114 -10.47 -5.83 0.69
C ALA A 114 -11.05 -4.74 -0.22
N LYS A 115 -11.55 -5.10 -1.42
CA LYS A 115 -12.20 -4.15 -2.33
C LYS A 115 -13.48 -3.54 -1.77
N LEU A 116 -14.24 -4.30 -1.00
CA LEU A 116 -15.47 -3.82 -0.35
C LEU A 116 -15.16 -2.90 0.85
N ALA A 117 -14.04 -3.10 1.52
CA ALA A 117 -13.60 -2.25 2.63
C ALA A 117 -13.08 -0.87 2.18
N GLU A 118 -12.74 -0.71 0.90
CA GLU A 118 -12.31 0.56 0.29
C GLU A 118 -13.47 1.47 -0.20
N ILE A 119 -14.72 1.01 -0.15
CA ILE A 119 -15.96 1.74 -0.55
C ILE A 119 -16.67 2.28 0.69
#